data_AF-A0A8C1KX73-F1
#
_entry.id   AF-A0A8C1KX73-F1
#
_cell.length_a   1.000
_cell.length_b   1.000
_cell.length_c   1.000
_cell.angle_alpha   90.00
_cell.angle_beta   90.00
_cell.angle_gamma   90.00
#
_symmetry.space_group_name_H-M   'P 1'
#
loop_
_entity.id
_entity.type
_entity.pdbx_description
1 polymer ?
#
loop_
_entity_poly.entity_id
_entity_poly.type
_entity_poly.pdbx_seq_one_letter_code
_entity_poly.pdbx_strand_id
1 'polypeptide(L)'
;MADANAAVAVVTVSLVLLGLLSGLSLSWALLPVAVVVLIFVLASGLKGRDELAHLNVCVLVLGDIGRSPRMQYHALSLSRHGYNVTLIGFLGIYILTHALYLHRSPFGPKIFRYASKVIFQTFQLFYVLMKIEDQGYILMQNPPGLPAIAVTWVASRFRGTQFIIDWHNYGYTIMALTHGQNHFIVKIAKWYEKLFGCFSDHNLCVTNAMREDLRKNWNIEATTLYDKPPPIFRETPLKLQHELFIKMGSTYLPFSPDVTKEYMELTAFTERNTQTGAVTRSSGRPALLISSTSWTEDEDFSILLQALEEYEKFVEAGDKLPSLVCVITGKGPQKEYYKKLIDSKELQHIKICTPWLEAEDYPVLLGSADLGVCLHKSSSGLDLPMKVVDMFGCCLPVCAIHFQCLHELVKHEENGLIFKDSKELSEQLKLLFSDFPSDQGKLGIFRKNLRESGQCRWDENWDQNVLPLIKEHCD
;
A
#
# COMPACT_ATOMS: atom_id res chain seq x y z
N MET A 1 -0.44 40.63 3.56
CA MET A 1 -1.39 39.60 3.07
C MET A 1 -2.81 39.81 3.57
N ALA A 2 -3.02 40.24 4.83
CA ALA A 2 -4.35 40.55 5.37
C ALA A 2 -5.12 41.58 4.52
N ASP A 3 -4.46 42.65 4.06
CA ASP A 3 -5.12 43.72 3.28
C ASP A 3 -5.55 43.28 1.87
N ALA A 4 -4.77 42.41 1.21
CA ALA A 4 -5.12 41.89 -0.11
C ALA A 4 -6.28 40.90 -0.05
N ASN A 5 -6.33 40.05 0.98
CA ASN A 5 -7.45 39.12 1.19
C ASN A 5 -8.75 39.88 1.53
N ALA A 6 -8.66 40.96 2.30
CA ALA A 6 -9.79 41.84 2.59
C ALA A 6 -10.31 42.53 1.31
N ALA A 7 -9.40 43.04 0.46
CA ALA A 7 -9.77 43.66 -0.80
C ALA A 7 -10.44 42.67 -1.77
N VAL A 8 -9.93 41.45 -1.89
CA VAL A 8 -10.56 40.39 -2.72
C VAL A 8 -11.93 40.03 -2.17
N ALA A 9 -12.09 39.90 -0.85
CA ALA A 9 -13.39 39.60 -0.24
C ALA A 9 -14.42 40.71 -0.52
N VAL A 10 -14.02 41.98 -0.42
CA VAL A 10 -14.89 43.13 -0.74
C VAL A 10 -15.29 43.12 -2.21
N VAL A 11 -14.34 42.98 -3.14
CA VAL A 11 -14.61 42.91 -4.59
C VAL A 11 -15.53 41.73 -4.93
N THR A 12 -15.30 40.59 -4.28
CA THR A 12 -16.09 39.37 -4.45
C THR A 12 -17.54 39.58 -4.02
N VAL A 13 -17.76 40.11 -2.82
CA VAL A 13 -19.11 40.40 -2.29
C VAL A 13 -19.83 41.44 -3.15
N SER A 14 -19.12 42.49 -3.60
CA SER A 14 -19.68 43.52 -4.48
C SER A 14 -20.12 42.95 -5.84
N LEU A 15 -19.34 42.05 -6.45
CA LEU A 15 -19.68 41.43 -7.74
C LEU A 15 -20.90 40.49 -7.66
N VAL A 16 -21.04 39.72 -6.57
CA VAL A 16 -22.24 38.89 -6.36
C VAL A 16 -23.48 39.75 -6.16
N LEU A 17 -23.38 40.80 -5.34
CA LEU A 17 -24.48 41.73 -5.09
C LEU A 17 -24.91 42.43 -6.38
N LEU A 18 -23.96 42.93 -7.19
CA LEU A 18 -24.25 43.53 -8.49
C LEU A 18 -24.91 42.55 -9.46
N GLY A 19 -24.43 41.31 -9.52
CA GLY A 19 -25.01 40.26 -10.35
C GLY A 19 -26.46 39.95 -9.97
N LEU A 20 -26.73 39.78 -8.66
CA LEU A 20 -28.07 39.53 -8.14
C LEU A 20 -29.01 40.72 -8.34
N LEU A 21 -28.53 41.96 -8.14
CA LEU A 21 -29.30 43.18 -8.39
C LEU A 21 -29.63 43.38 -9.88
N SER A 22 -28.81 42.84 -10.79
CA SER A 22 -29.06 42.85 -12.23
C SER A 22 -29.98 41.74 -12.75
N GLY A 23 -30.55 40.91 -11.86
CA GLY A 23 -31.50 39.85 -12.21
C GLY A 23 -30.87 38.57 -12.76
N LEU A 24 -29.54 38.43 -12.68
CA LEU A 24 -28.85 37.19 -13.04
C LEU A 24 -29.17 36.09 -12.02
N SER A 25 -29.28 34.83 -12.49
CA SER A 25 -29.37 33.70 -11.59
C SER A 25 -28.09 33.59 -10.75
N LEU A 26 -28.20 33.02 -9.54
CA LEU A 26 -27.07 32.88 -8.61
C LEU A 26 -25.83 32.23 -9.27
N SER A 27 -26.05 31.29 -10.20
CA SER A 27 -24.99 30.66 -11.00
C SER A 27 -24.21 31.62 -11.90
N TRP A 28 -24.89 32.59 -12.53
CA TRP A 28 -24.24 33.61 -13.36
C TRP A 28 -23.65 34.75 -12.52
N ALA A 29 -24.23 35.05 -11.35
CA ALA A 29 -23.69 36.03 -10.41
C ALA A 29 -22.38 35.55 -9.72
N LEU A 30 -22.15 34.23 -9.64
CA LEU A 30 -20.93 33.63 -9.08
C LEU A 30 -19.79 33.49 -10.12
N LEU A 31 -20.06 33.61 -11.42
CA LEU A 31 -19.05 33.49 -12.47
C LEU A 31 -17.96 34.58 -12.37
N PRO A 32 -18.28 35.89 -12.17
CA PRO A 32 -17.27 36.94 -12.01
C PRO A 32 -16.42 36.74 -10.76
N VAL A 33 -17.01 36.20 -9.68
CA VAL A 33 -16.30 35.84 -8.46
C VAL A 33 -15.30 34.72 -8.72
N ALA A 34 -15.72 33.65 -9.39
CA ALA A 34 -14.83 32.57 -9.75
C ALA A 34 -13.67 33.07 -10.63
N VAL A 35 -13.94 34.01 -11.55
CA VAL A 35 -12.92 34.65 -12.38
C VAL A 35 -11.98 35.54 -11.55
N VAL A 36 -12.47 36.35 -10.62
CA VAL A 36 -11.60 37.19 -9.77
C VAL A 36 -10.75 36.35 -8.82
N VAL A 37 -11.33 35.32 -8.21
CA VAL A 37 -10.58 34.35 -7.38
C VAL A 37 -9.54 33.64 -8.23
N LEU A 38 -9.89 33.20 -9.44
CA LEU A 38 -8.95 32.57 -10.37
C LEU A 38 -7.82 33.55 -10.75
N ILE A 39 -8.13 34.79 -11.13
CA ILE A 39 -7.13 35.81 -11.46
C ILE A 39 -6.23 36.09 -10.26
N PHE A 40 -6.78 36.20 -9.05
CA PHE A 40 -5.99 36.44 -7.84
C PHE A 40 -5.07 35.26 -7.53
N VAL A 41 -5.57 34.03 -7.67
CA VAL A 41 -4.79 32.79 -7.51
C VAL A 41 -3.67 32.73 -8.56
N LEU A 42 -3.98 33.03 -9.82
CA LEU A 42 -2.99 33.09 -10.90
C LEU A 42 -1.96 34.20 -10.67
N ALA A 43 -2.39 35.38 -10.21
CA ALA A 43 -1.53 36.51 -9.90
C ALA A 43 -0.63 36.24 -8.68
N SER A 44 -1.08 35.45 -7.70
CA SER A 44 -0.20 34.97 -6.62
C SER A 44 0.87 34.00 -7.12
N GLY A 45 0.63 33.28 -8.22
CA GLY A 45 1.63 32.50 -8.93
C GLY A 45 2.76 33.35 -9.53
N LEU A 46 2.47 34.60 -9.91
CA LEU A 46 3.43 35.54 -10.52
C LEU A 46 4.29 36.31 -9.51
N LYS A 47 4.12 36.08 -8.20
CA LYS A 47 5.01 36.67 -7.19
C LYS A 47 6.39 36.02 -7.28
N GLY A 48 7.44 36.82 -7.05
CA GLY A 48 8.81 36.34 -6.94
C GLY A 48 8.91 35.20 -5.93
N ARG A 49 9.65 34.16 -6.30
CA ARG A 49 9.77 32.92 -5.53
C ARG A 49 10.66 33.14 -4.31
N ASP A 50 10.32 32.50 -3.19
CA ASP A 50 11.21 32.45 -2.03
C ASP A 50 12.54 31.75 -2.39
N GLU A 51 13.67 32.35 -2.03
CA GLU A 51 14.99 31.76 -2.25
C GLU A 51 15.15 30.41 -1.56
N LEU A 52 14.51 30.20 -0.40
CA LEU A 52 14.56 28.95 0.35
C LEU A 52 13.56 27.90 -0.16
N ALA A 53 12.76 28.20 -1.19
CA ALA A 53 11.77 27.27 -1.72
C ALA A 53 12.37 25.92 -2.16
N HIS A 54 13.64 25.90 -2.60
CA HIS A 54 14.34 24.69 -3.00
C HIS A 54 14.46 23.63 -1.88
N LEU A 55 14.35 24.04 -0.61
CA LEU A 55 14.35 23.16 0.56
C LEU A 55 12.95 22.61 0.91
N ASN A 56 11.90 23.11 0.27
CA ASN A 56 10.52 22.72 0.55
C ASN A 56 10.05 21.65 -0.44
N VAL A 57 9.51 20.55 0.07
CA VAL A 57 8.98 19.45 -0.75
C VAL A 57 7.55 19.12 -0.34
N CYS A 58 6.65 19.15 -1.32
CA CYS A 58 5.27 18.73 -1.14
C CYS A 58 5.10 17.26 -1.51
N VAL A 59 4.70 16.42 -0.56
CA VAL A 59 4.32 15.02 -0.80
C VAL A 59 2.79 14.97 -0.94
N LEU A 60 2.31 14.60 -2.12
CA LEU A 60 0.91 14.67 -2.51
C LEU A 60 0.31 13.27 -2.74
N VAL A 61 -0.77 12.98 -2.02
CA VAL A 61 -1.59 11.78 -2.21
C VAL A 61 -3.04 12.22 -2.36
N LEU A 62 -3.65 12.01 -3.54
CA LEU A 62 -5.09 12.25 -3.73
C LEU A 62 -5.92 11.09 -3.17
N GLY A 63 -5.66 10.73 -1.90
CA GLY A 63 -6.13 9.53 -1.22
C GLY A 63 -5.89 9.60 0.28
N ASP A 64 -6.25 8.52 0.99
CA ASP A 64 -5.98 8.38 2.42
C ASP A 64 -4.49 8.15 2.67
N ILE A 65 -3.85 9.10 3.35
CA ILE A 65 -2.42 9.03 3.69
C ILE A 65 -2.13 7.80 4.56
N GLY A 66 -3.03 7.43 5.47
CA GLY A 66 -2.86 6.27 6.35
C GLY A 66 -2.79 4.94 5.61
N ARG A 67 -3.21 4.92 4.34
CA ARG A 67 -3.14 3.76 3.44
C ARG A 67 -2.04 3.87 2.39
N SER A 68 -1.15 4.86 2.53
CA SER A 68 -0.10 5.17 1.57
C SER A 68 1.28 5.16 2.27
N PRO A 69 1.71 4.02 2.84
CA PRO A 69 2.93 3.94 3.66
C PRO A 69 4.18 4.38 2.89
N ARG A 70 4.30 4.03 1.60
CA ARG A 70 5.39 4.48 0.73
C ARG A 70 5.55 6.00 0.72
N MET A 71 4.45 6.75 0.64
CA MET A 71 4.49 8.21 0.62
C MET A 71 4.84 8.79 2.00
N GLN A 72 4.43 8.12 3.08
CA GLN A 72 4.89 8.47 4.43
C GLN A 72 6.41 8.24 4.57
N TYR A 73 6.94 7.18 3.98
CA TYR A 73 8.38 6.93 3.97
C TYR A 73 9.14 7.96 3.14
N HIS A 74 8.62 8.37 1.97
CA HIS A 74 9.17 9.52 1.25
C HIS A 74 9.23 10.78 2.11
N ALA A 75 8.13 11.12 2.79
CA ALA A 75 8.07 12.29 3.68
C ALA A 75 9.11 12.19 4.82
N LEU A 76 9.27 11.01 5.41
CA LEU A 76 10.25 10.79 6.47
C LEU A 76 11.69 10.89 5.96
N SER A 77 12.01 10.26 4.83
CA SER A 77 13.35 10.31 4.22
C SER A 77 13.72 11.74 3.81
N LEU A 78 12.79 12.49 3.20
CA LEU A 78 12.98 13.91 2.90
C LEU A 78 13.30 14.74 4.15
N SER A 79 12.52 14.56 5.22
CA SER A 79 12.74 15.27 6.49
C SER A 79 14.10 14.92 7.11
N ARG A 80 14.55 13.66 7.03
CA ARG A 80 15.87 13.23 7.50
C ARG A 80 17.02 13.89 6.73
N HIS A 81 16.81 14.22 5.46
CA HIS A 81 17.77 14.95 4.63
C HIS A 81 17.63 16.48 4.72
N GLY A 82 16.87 16.99 5.68
CA GLY A 82 16.79 18.42 5.98
C GLY A 82 15.77 19.21 5.13
N TYR A 83 14.94 18.55 4.34
CA TYR A 83 13.86 19.20 3.60
C TYR A 83 12.66 19.51 4.51
N ASN A 84 12.01 20.65 4.27
CA ASN A 84 10.72 20.98 4.89
C ASN A 84 9.61 20.27 4.11
N VAL A 85 8.91 19.34 4.75
CA VAL A 85 7.92 18.50 4.07
C VAL A 85 6.50 18.99 4.32
N THR A 86 5.79 19.30 3.24
CA THR A 86 4.34 19.53 3.25
C THR A 86 3.63 18.27 2.77
N LEU A 87 2.82 17.63 3.63
CA LEU A 87 2.05 16.45 3.27
C LEU A 87 0.60 16.83 2.93
N ILE A 88 0.14 16.51 1.72
CA ILE A 88 -1.22 16.78 1.25
C ILE A 88 -1.94 15.45 0.96
N GLY A 89 -3.13 15.29 1.53
CA GLY A 89 -4.03 14.19 1.19
C GLY A 89 -5.35 14.22 1.95
N PHE A 90 -6.14 13.16 1.84
CA PHE A 90 -7.37 13.02 2.60
C PHE A 90 -7.06 12.61 4.04
N LEU A 91 -7.74 13.26 4.99
CA LEU A 91 -7.55 12.99 6.40
C LEU A 91 -8.26 11.68 6.81
N GLY A 92 -7.46 10.71 7.23
CA GLY A 92 -7.84 9.70 8.23
C GLY A 92 -7.50 10.19 9.65
N ILE A 93 -7.37 9.28 10.62
CA ILE A 93 -7.23 9.53 12.09
C ILE A 93 -6.01 10.40 12.51
N TYR A 94 -5.13 10.83 11.61
CA TYR A 94 -3.92 11.60 11.94
C TYR A 94 -3.95 13.06 11.45
N ILE A 95 -3.31 13.96 12.21
CA ILE A 95 -3.26 15.41 11.97
C ILE A 95 -2.03 15.76 11.11
N LEU A 96 -2.23 16.39 9.94
CA LEU A 96 -1.18 17.16 9.25
C LEU A 96 -1.76 18.31 8.40
N THR A 97 -0.87 19.23 8.01
CA THR A 97 -1.05 20.68 7.86
C THR A 97 -2.11 21.18 6.86
N HIS A 98 -2.47 20.42 5.81
CA HIS A 98 -3.52 20.84 4.87
C HIS A 98 -4.37 19.65 4.38
N ALA A 99 -5.58 19.51 4.93
CA ALA A 99 -6.51 18.44 4.63
C ALA A 99 -7.29 18.70 3.33
N LEU A 100 -7.35 17.72 2.43
CA LEU A 100 -8.35 17.71 1.37
C LEU A 100 -9.64 17.04 1.90
N TYR A 101 -10.74 17.79 1.93
CA TYR A 101 -12.06 17.23 2.26
C TYR A 101 -12.74 16.64 1.02
N LEU A 102 -13.21 15.40 1.13
CA LEU A 102 -14.02 14.78 0.09
C LEU A 102 -15.48 15.24 0.19
N HIS A 103 -15.94 16.08 -0.73
CA HIS A 103 -17.36 16.39 -0.81
C HIS A 103 -18.11 15.23 -1.51
N ARG A 104 -18.98 14.52 -0.79
CA ARG A 104 -19.88 13.52 -1.38
C ARG A 104 -21.14 14.21 -1.86
N SER A 105 -21.28 14.44 -3.16
CA SER A 105 -22.57 14.82 -3.73
C SER A 105 -23.53 13.61 -3.69
N PRO A 106 -24.70 13.71 -3.00
CA PRO A 106 -25.61 12.58 -2.84
C PRO A 106 -26.53 12.33 -4.04
N PHE A 107 -26.60 13.24 -5.01
CA PHE A 107 -27.66 13.25 -6.02
C PHE A 107 -27.15 13.03 -7.46
N GLY A 108 -27.91 12.24 -8.25
CA GLY A 108 -27.73 12.06 -9.68
C GLY A 108 -27.18 10.69 -10.14
N PRO A 109 -27.24 10.39 -11.45
CA PRO A 109 -26.71 9.15 -12.02
C PRO A 109 -25.20 9.00 -11.75
N LYS A 110 -24.71 7.75 -11.65
CA LYS A 110 -23.31 7.44 -11.27
C LYS A 110 -22.28 8.27 -12.05
N ILE A 111 -22.47 8.46 -13.36
CA ILE A 111 -21.52 9.21 -14.21
C ILE A 111 -21.44 10.69 -13.85
N PHE A 112 -22.57 11.34 -13.51
CA PHE A 112 -22.58 12.73 -13.06
C PHE A 112 -21.92 12.89 -11.70
N ARG A 113 -22.03 11.89 -10.83
CA ARG A 113 -21.33 11.87 -9.53
C ARG A 113 -19.82 11.75 -9.71
N TYR A 114 -19.35 10.90 -10.63
CA TYR A 114 -17.93 10.82 -10.96
C TYR A 114 -17.40 12.12 -11.58
N ALA A 115 -18.12 12.68 -12.57
CA ALA A 115 -17.72 13.92 -13.23
C ALA A 115 -17.67 15.10 -12.24
N SER A 116 -18.72 15.28 -11.43
CA SER A 116 -18.75 16.35 -10.41
C SER A 116 -17.66 16.18 -9.35
N LYS A 117 -17.38 14.93 -8.92
CA LYS A 117 -16.25 14.63 -8.03
C LYS A 117 -14.92 15.06 -8.65
N VAL A 118 -14.64 14.68 -9.90
CA VAL A 118 -13.40 15.04 -10.60
C VAL A 118 -13.29 16.56 -10.72
N ILE A 119 -14.35 17.25 -11.15
CA ILE A 119 -14.36 18.71 -11.27
C ILE A 119 -14.07 19.39 -9.92
N PHE A 120 -14.75 18.97 -8.86
CA PHE A 120 -14.54 19.53 -7.52
C PHE A 120 -13.11 19.28 -7.02
N GLN A 121 -12.60 18.05 -7.19
CA GLN A 121 -11.23 17.70 -6.82
C GLN A 121 -10.20 18.49 -7.63
N THR A 122 -10.46 18.78 -8.91
CA THR A 122 -9.61 19.64 -9.75
C THR A 122 -9.47 21.03 -9.13
N PHE A 123 -10.59 21.70 -8.84
CA PHE A 123 -10.55 23.06 -8.28
C PHE A 123 -9.97 23.09 -6.87
N GLN A 124 -10.34 22.12 -6.04
CA GLN A 124 -9.85 22.03 -4.67
C GLN A 124 -8.34 21.78 -4.61
N LEU A 125 -7.85 20.80 -5.38
CA LEU A 125 -6.43 20.48 -5.43
C LEU A 125 -5.63 21.67 -5.97
N PHE A 126 -6.11 22.30 -7.06
CA PHE A 126 -5.45 23.49 -7.61
C PHE A 126 -5.40 24.62 -6.59
N TYR A 127 -6.52 24.92 -5.91
CA TYR A 127 -6.57 25.95 -4.88
C TYR A 127 -5.58 25.67 -3.73
N VAL A 128 -5.51 24.42 -3.24
CA VAL A 128 -4.57 24.04 -2.17
C VAL A 128 -3.12 24.21 -2.64
N LEU A 129 -2.77 23.71 -3.84
CA LEU A 129 -1.41 23.82 -4.37
C LEU A 129 -0.98 25.27 -4.61
N MET A 130 -1.91 26.19 -4.89
CA MET A 130 -1.61 27.61 -5.02
C MET A 130 -1.60 28.37 -3.68
N LYS A 131 -2.06 27.74 -2.59
CA LYS A 131 -2.15 28.33 -1.25
C LYS A 131 -1.00 27.94 -0.34
N ILE A 132 -0.40 26.77 -0.55
CA ILE A 132 0.78 26.34 0.20
C ILE A 132 1.96 27.27 -0.10
N GLU A 133 2.96 27.23 0.79
CA GLU A 133 4.22 27.94 0.61
C GLU A 133 4.94 27.48 -0.66
N ASP A 134 5.91 28.28 -1.11
CA ASP A 134 6.66 27.96 -2.32
C ASP A 134 7.42 26.64 -2.17
N GLN A 135 7.17 25.70 -3.09
CA GLN A 135 7.78 24.38 -3.08
C GLN A 135 8.88 24.28 -4.15
N GLY A 136 9.97 23.63 -3.80
CA GLY A 136 11.04 23.19 -4.71
C GLY A 136 10.52 22.08 -5.62
N TYR A 137 9.85 21.11 -4.98
CA TYR A 137 9.39 19.88 -5.59
C TYR A 137 7.97 19.52 -5.13
N ILE A 138 7.18 18.93 -6.02
CA ILE A 138 5.95 18.21 -5.67
C ILE A 138 6.13 16.74 -6.08
N LEU A 139 6.14 15.84 -5.11
CA LEU A 139 6.19 14.39 -5.28
C LEU A 139 4.78 13.81 -5.11
N MET A 140 4.20 13.30 -6.19
CA MET A 140 2.82 12.83 -6.21
C MET A 140 2.72 11.32 -6.41
N GLN A 141 1.86 10.67 -5.64
CA GLN A 141 1.50 9.26 -5.84
C GLN A 141 0.55 9.10 -7.04
N ASN A 142 0.85 8.14 -7.93
CA ASN A 142 -0.14 7.57 -8.84
C ASN A 142 -0.30 6.06 -8.58
N PRO A 143 -1.53 5.53 -8.38
CA PRO A 143 -2.83 6.17 -8.44
C PRO A 143 -3.31 6.80 -7.11
N PRO A 144 -4.37 7.67 -7.14
CA PRO A 144 -5.14 8.06 -8.32
C PRO A 144 -4.54 9.25 -9.07
N GLY A 145 -4.35 9.09 -10.37
CA GLY A 145 -3.78 10.13 -11.24
C GLY A 145 -4.80 11.14 -11.77
N LEU A 146 -6.08 10.78 -11.90
CA LEU A 146 -7.13 11.68 -12.35
C LEU A 146 -7.86 12.32 -11.15
N PRO A 147 -7.95 13.66 -11.03
CA PRO A 147 -7.34 14.71 -11.87
C PRO A 147 -5.92 15.14 -11.44
N ALA A 148 -5.33 14.47 -10.46
CA ALA A 148 -4.10 14.88 -9.78
C ALA A 148 -2.93 15.20 -10.72
N ILE A 149 -2.62 14.36 -11.72
CA ILE A 149 -1.46 14.55 -12.60
C ILE A 149 -1.56 15.88 -13.34
N ALA A 150 -2.68 16.14 -14.03
CA ALA A 150 -2.85 17.35 -14.82
C ALA A 150 -2.87 18.61 -13.93
N VAL A 151 -3.56 18.55 -12.79
CA VAL A 151 -3.69 19.71 -11.89
C VAL A 151 -2.36 20.06 -11.26
N THR A 152 -1.62 19.05 -10.78
CA THR A 152 -0.31 19.24 -10.17
C THR A 152 0.69 19.75 -11.20
N TRP A 153 0.67 19.23 -12.43
CA TRP A 153 1.49 19.78 -13.51
C TRP A 153 1.20 21.27 -13.76
N VAL A 154 -0.07 21.63 -13.96
CA VAL A 154 -0.47 23.04 -14.18
C VAL A 154 -0.02 23.93 -13.02
N ALA A 155 -0.29 23.54 -11.77
CA ALA A 155 0.15 24.28 -10.59
C ALA A 155 1.68 24.42 -10.52
N SER A 156 2.41 23.34 -10.87
CA SER A 156 3.87 23.34 -10.90
C SER A 156 4.43 24.32 -11.92
N ARG A 157 3.79 24.48 -13.09
CA ARG A 157 4.19 25.49 -14.08
C ARG A 157 3.92 26.91 -13.60
N PHE A 158 2.79 27.17 -12.94
CA PHE A 158 2.50 28.49 -12.35
C PHE A 158 3.44 28.85 -11.19
N ARG A 159 3.93 27.86 -10.45
CA ARG A 159 4.80 28.06 -9.27
C ARG A 159 6.29 27.90 -9.55
N GLY A 160 6.68 27.49 -10.76
CA GLY A 160 8.07 27.16 -11.09
C GLY A 160 8.61 25.95 -10.32
N THR A 161 7.73 25.06 -9.86
CA THR A 161 8.07 23.88 -9.06
C THR A 161 8.38 22.68 -9.96
N GLN A 162 9.29 21.81 -9.54
CA GLN A 162 9.59 20.54 -10.19
C GLN A 162 8.54 19.49 -9.81
N PHE A 163 8.00 18.76 -10.77
CA PHE A 163 6.94 17.80 -10.59
C PHE A 163 7.44 16.37 -10.78
N ILE A 164 7.33 15.57 -9.72
CA ILE A 164 7.75 14.17 -9.67
C ILE A 164 6.51 13.29 -9.52
N ILE A 165 6.34 12.31 -10.40
CA ILE A 165 5.30 11.28 -10.28
C ILE A 165 5.93 9.98 -9.78
N ASP A 166 5.39 9.41 -8.70
CA ASP A 166 5.74 8.07 -8.24
C ASP A 166 4.64 7.08 -8.65
N TRP A 167 4.95 6.26 -9.66
CA TRP A 167 4.07 5.28 -10.29
C TRP A 167 4.05 3.97 -9.49
N HIS A 168 2.95 3.73 -8.80
CA HIS A 168 2.72 2.51 -8.01
C HIS A 168 1.90 1.49 -8.77
N ASN A 169 0.96 1.95 -9.59
CA ASN A 169 0.15 1.15 -10.50
C ASN A 169 -0.45 2.09 -11.55
N TYR A 170 -1.23 1.56 -12.50
CA TYR A 170 -2.04 2.38 -13.39
C TYR A 170 -3.46 2.53 -12.84
N GLY A 171 -3.94 3.77 -12.74
CA GLY A 171 -5.30 4.05 -12.28
C GLY A 171 -6.36 3.40 -13.19
N TYR A 172 -6.12 3.36 -14.50
CA TYR A 172 -7.04 2.75 -15.46
C TYR A 172 -7.16 1.23 -15.29
N THR A 173 -6.10 0.51 -14.89
CA THR A 173 -6.17 -0.95 -14.68
C THR A 173 -6.97 -1.29 -13.42
N ILE A 174 -6.80 -0.50 -12.36
CA ILE A 174 -7.64 -0.62 -11.15
C ILE A 174 -9.11 -0.38 -11.49
N MET A 175 -9.41 0.67 -12.26
CA MET A 175 -10.79 0.97 -12.67
C MET A 175 -11.38 -0.12 -13.59
N ALA A 176 -10.53 -0.82 -14.35
CA ALA A 176 -10.93 -1.93 -15.20
C ALA A 176 -11.39 -3.16 -14.41
N LEU A 177 -10.97 -3.33 -13.15
CA LEU A 177 -11.47 -4.42 -12.29
C LEU A 177 -12.99 -4.29 -12.07
N THR A 178 -13.49 -3.06 -11.88
CA THR A 178 -14.92 -2.82 -11.65
C THR A 178 -15.72 -2.67 -12.94
N HIS A 179 -15.16 -2.02 -13.97
CA HIS A 179 -15.90 -1.66 -15.19
C HIS A 179 -15.63 -2.56 -16.39
N GLY A 180 -14.57 -3.36 -16.36
CA GLY A 180 -14.06 -4.13 -17.49
C GLY A 180 -13.09 -3.33 -18.38
N GLN A 181 -12.10 -4.02 -18.94
CA GLN A 181 -11.02 -3.43 -19.74
C GLN A 181 -11.50 -2.65 -20.99
N ASN A 182 -12.62 -3.08 -21.59
CA ASN A 182 -13.16 -2.48 -22.81
C ASN A 182 -14.08 -1.28 -22.55
N HIS A 183 -14.34 -0.94 -21.29
CA HIS A 183 -15.26 0.14 -20.92
C HIS A 183 -14.73 1.51 -21.36
N PHE A 184 -15.61 2.37 -21.88
CA PHE A 184 -15.23 3.68 -22.43
C PHE A 184 -14.48 4.57 -21.43
N ILE A 185 -14.94 4.60 -20.17
CA ILE A 185 -14.28 5.39 -19.10
C ILE A 185 -12.85 4.88 -18.83
N VAL A 186 -12.60 3.57 -18.92
CA VAL A 186 -11.26 2.97 -18.76
C VAL A 186 -10.32 3.42 -19.87
N LYS A 187 -10.82 3.46 -21.12
CA LYS A 187 -10.04 3.98 -22.25
C LYS A 187 -9.69 5.46 -22.08
N ILE A 188 -10.63 6.28 -21.60
CA ILE A 188 -10.37 7.70 -21.28
C ILE A 188 -9.32 7.83 -20.19
N ALA A 189 -9.44 7.09 -19.09
CA ALA A 189 -8.46 7.16 -18.00
C ALA A 189 -7.06 6.74 -18.46
N LYS A 190 -6.97 5.68 -19.28
CA LYS A 190 -5.69 5.27 -19.89
C LYS A 190 -5.08 6.36 -20.76
N TRP A 191 -5.88 6.97 -21.62
CA TRP A 191 -5.42 8.09 -22.46
C TRP A 191 -4.97 9.27 -21.61
N TYR A 192 -5.72 9.60 -20.56
CA TYR A 192 -5.41 10.69 -19.63
C TYR A 192 -4.08 10.45 -18.90
N GLU A 193 -3.90 9.29 -18.27
CA GLU A 193 -2.67 8.96 -17.55
C GLU A 193 -1.47 8.96 -18.49
N LYS A 194 -1.62 8.38 -19.69
CA LYS A 194 -0.57 8.39 -20.71
C LYS A 194 -0.21 9.80 -21.16
N LEU A 195 -1.18 10.64 -21.48
CA LEU A 195 -0.92 11.99 -21.99
C LEU A 195 -0.29 12.88 -20.91
N PHE A 196 -0.92 12.94 -19.73
CA PHE A 196 -0.48 13.87 -18.68
C PHE A 196 0.74 13.36 -17.91
N GLY A 197 0.95 12.04 -17.87
CA GLY A 197 2.15 11.46 -17.28
C GLY A 197 3.43 11.88 -17.98
N CYS A 198 3.39 12.19 -19.29
CA CYS A 198 4.56 12.67 -20.03
C CYS A 198 5.00 14.10 -19.68
N PHE A 199 4.22 14.83 -18.88
CA PHE A 199 4.51 16.23 -18.55
C PHE A 199 5.20 16.42 -17.19
N SER A 200 5.43 15.34 -16.43
CA SER A 200 6.27 15.41 -15.22
C SER A 200 7.73 15.65 -15.58
N ASP A 201 8.45 16.27 -14.66
CA ASP A 201 9.88 16.54 -14.83
C ASP A 201 10.71 15.31 -14.46
N HIS A 202 10.26 14.54 -13.46
CA HIS A 202 10.84 13.24 -13.09
C HIS A 202 9.77 12.18 -12.81
N ASN A 203 10.14 10.92 -12.96
CA ASN A 203 9.27 9.79 -12.67
C ASN A 203 10.00 8.74 -11.84
N LEU A 204 9.31 8.22 -10.82
CA LEU A 204 9.70 7.04 -10.04
C LEU A 204 8.72 5.91 -10.36
N CYS A 205 9.14 4.65 -10.28
CA CYS A 205 8.24 3.51 -10.44
C CYS A 205 8.64 2.33 -9.56
N VAL A 206 7.65 1.49 -9.20
CA VAL A 206 7.83 0.40 -8.22
C VAL A 206 8.66 -0.79 -8.71
N THR A 207 8.81 -0.96 -10.03
CA THR A 207 9.48 -2.14 -10.62
C THR A 207 10.26 -1.80 -11.89
N ASN A 208 11.20 -2.67 -12.26
CA ASN A 208 11.88 -2.58 -13.56
C ASN A 208 10.91 -2.89 -14.70
N ALA A 209 9.97 -3.81 -14.50
CA ALA A 209 8.91 -4.10 -15.47
C ALA A 209 8.06 -2.86 -15.78
N MET A 210 7.66 -2.11 -14.75
CA MET A 210 6.93 -0.86 -14.92
C MET A 210 7.77 0.21 -15.61
N ARG A 211 9.05 0.34 -15.25
CA ARG A 211 9.99 1.24 -15.95
C ARG A 211 10.03 0.96 -17.45
N GLU A 212 10.20 -0.30 -17.83
CA GLU A 212 10.25 -0.70 -19.24
C GLU A 212 8.90 -0.48 -19.95
N ASP A 213 7.78 -0.71 -19.26
CA ASP A 213 6.45 -0.45 -19.81
C ASP A 213 6.21 1.05 -20.05
N LEU A 214 6.49 1.89 -19.04
CA LEU A 214 6.42 3.34 -19.13
C LEU A 214 7.27 3.88 -20.29
N ARG A 215 8.51 3.40 -20.41
CA ARG A 215 9.41 3.80 -21.51
C ARG A 215 8.88 3.38 -22.87
N LYS A 216 8.56 2.09 -23.05
CA LYS A 216 8.19 1.55 -24.37
C LYS A 216 6.81 2.01 -24.84
N ASN A 217 5.84 2.03 -23.94
CA ASN A 217 4.45 2.28 -24.31
C ASN A 217 4.08 3.76 -24.20
N TRP A 218 4.66 4.48 -23.25
CA TRP A 218 4.26 5.85 -22.90
C TRP A 218 5.37 6.87 -23.15
N ASN A 219 6.60 6.44 -23.49
CA ASN A 219 7.76 7.31 -23.68
C ASN A 219 8.05 8.15 -22.43
N ILE A 220 7.86 7.54 -21.26
CA ILE A 220 8.16 8.11 -19.95
C ILE A 220 9.41 7.42 -19.40
N GLU A 221 10.47 8.17 -19.21
CA GLU A 221 11.67 7.70 -18.51
C GLU A 221 11.43 7.80 -17.00
N ALA A 222 11.73 6.71 -16.29
CA ALA A 222 11.51 6.60 -14.85
C ALA A 222 12.67 5.90 -14.14
N THR A 223 12.93 6.29 -12.90
CA THR A 223 13.86 5.58 -12.01
C THR A 223 13.09 4.54 -11.21
N THR A 224 13.60 3.30 -11.16
CA THR A 224 12.97 2.24 -10.37
C THR A 224 13.32 2.44 -8.90
N LEU A 225 12.30 2.62 -8.07
CA LEU A 225 12.40 2.64 -6.63
C LEU A 225 11.55 1.49 -6.07
N TYR A 226 12.22 0.40 -5.71
CA TYR A 226 11.55 -0.75 -5.08
C TYR A 226 11.06 -0.42 -3.68
N ASP A 227 9.89 -0.96 -3.31
CA ASP A 227 9.49 -1.02 -1.91
C ASP A 227 10.43 -1.95 -1.13
N LYS A 228 10.81 -1.51 0.07
CA LYS A 228 11.72 -2.24 0.98
C LYS A 228 11.14 -2.25 2.39
N PRO A 229 11.35 -3.33 3.16
CA PRO A 229 10.71 -3.47 4.45
C PRO A 229 11.32 -2.51 5.48
N PRO A 230 10.50 -1.75 6.24
CA PRO A 230 11.00 -0.95 7.35
C PRO A 230 11.60 -1.84 8.46
N PRO A 231 12.45 -1.29 9.35
CA PRO A 231 13.16 -2.06 10.38
C PRO A 231 12.28 -2.81 11.39
N ILE A 232 11.00 -2.45 11.50
CA ILE A 232 10.04 -3.13 12.37
C ILE A 232 9.75 -4.57 11.90
N PHE A 233 9.85 -4.84 10.59
CA PHE A 233 9.76 -6.19 10.05
C PHE A 233 11.13 -6.86 10.15
N ARG A 234 11.19 -7.82 11.08
CA ARG A 234 12.37 -8.61 11.44
C ARG A 234 11.91 -9.93 12.07
N GLU A 235 12.81 -10.90 12.13
CA GLU A 235 12.55 -12.14 12.85
C GLU A 235 12.22 -11.86 14.32
N THR A 236 11.16 -12.49 14.81
CA THR A 236 10.66 -12.25 16.16
C THR A 236 11.43 -13.10 17.16
N PRO A 237 12.05 -12.52 18.22
CA PRO A 237 12.68 -13.31 19.27
C PRO A 237 11.68 -14.22 19.98
N LEU A 238 12.09 -15.45 20.31
CA LEU A 238 11.19 -16.50 20.82
C LEU A 238 10.35 -16.09 22.03
N LYS A 239 10.92 -15.27 22.93
CA LYS A 239 10.20 -14.74 24.09
C LYS A 239 9.01 -13.86 23.68
N LEU A 240 9.19 -13.01 22.67
CA LEU A 240 8.16 -12.13 22.14
C LEU A 240 7.13 -12.91 21.32
N GLN A 241 7.55 -13.97 20.61
CA GLN A 241 6.62 -14.92 19.97
C GLN A 241 5.67 -15.51 21.02
N HIS A 242 6.21 -15.99 22.13
CA HIS A 242 5.43 -16.59 23.21
C HIS A 242 4.42 -15.60 23.82
N GLU A 243 4.83 -14.37 24.09
CA GLU A 243 3.93 -13.31 24.61
C GLU A 243 2.77 -13.02 23.65
N LEU A 244 3.07 -12.91 22.35
CA LEU A 244 2.03 -12.77 21.33
C LEU A 244 1.12 -14.00 21.30
N PHE A 245 1.66 -15.20 21.33
CA PHE A 245 0.87 -16.43 21.28
C PHE A 245 -0.02 -16.63 22.51
N ILE A 246 0.40 -16.18 23.70
CA ILE A 246 -0.47 -16.15 24.89
C ILE A 246 -1.62 -15.16 24.70
N LYS A 247 -1.31 -13.94 24.23
CA LYS A 247 -2.33 -12.94 23.88
C LYS A 247 -3.33 -13.50 22.87
N MET A 248 -2.85 -14.12 21.80
CA MET A 248 -3.70 -14.73 20.77
C MET A 248 -4.49 -15.93 21.30
N GLY A 249 -3.88 -16.80 22.11
CA GLY A 249 -4.50 -17.99 22.69
C GLY A 249 -5.64 -17.69 23.66
N SER A 250 -5.72 -16.47 24.20
CA SER A 250 -6.86 -16.01 25.00
C SER A 250 -8.14 -15.79 24.18
N THR A 251 -8.00 -15.56 22.86
CA THR A 251 -9.09 -15.16 21.96
C THR A 251 -9.32 -16.17 20.84
N TYR A 252 -8.25 -16.80 20.35
CA TYR A 252 -8.24 -17.68 19.20
C TYR A 252 -7.79 -19.07 19.62
N LEU A 253 -8.74 -20.01 19.69
CA LEU A 253 -8.52 -21.41 20.07
C LEU A 253 -7.34 -22.10 19.34
N PRO A 254 -7.03 -21.81 18.05
CA PRO A 254 -5.88 -22.41 17.38
C PRO A 254 -4.50 -22.08 18.00
N PHE A 255 -4.42 -21.05 18.85
CA PHE A 255 -3.20 -20.67 19.56
C PHE A 255 -3.14 -21.23 20.99
N SER A 256 -4.26 -21.73 21.51
CA SER A 256 -4.36 -22.31 22.84
C SER A 256 -3.65 -23.67 22.89
N PRO A 257 -3.06 -24.05 24.03
CA PRO A 257 -2.42 -25.35 24.18
C PRO A 257 -3.46 -26.47 24.26
N ASP A 258 -3.16 -27.64 23.71
CA ASP A 258 -4.01 -28.83 23.83
C ASP A 258 -3.78 -29.58 25.17
N VAL A 259 -2.69 -29.27 25.88
CA VAL A 259 -2.28 -29.92 27.15
C VAL A 259 -1.90 -28.91 28.21
N THR A 260 -1.99 -29.32 29.48
CA THR A 260 -1.44 -28.58 30.62
C THR A 260 -0.25 -29.33 31.20
N LYS A 261 0.81 -28.60 31.59
CA LYS A 261 1.98 -29.15 32.27
C LYS A 261 2.25 -28.33 33.52
N GLU A 262 2.64 -29.00 34.61
CA GLU A 262 2.97 -28.33 35.85
C GLU A 262 4.20 -27.42 35.66
N TYR A 263 4.16 -26.21 36.23
CA TYR A 263 5.22 -25.19 36.11
C TYR A 263 5.54 -24.71 34.69
N MET A 264 4.63 -24.89 33.74
CA MET A 264 4.80 -24.43 32.36
C MET A 264 3.63 -23.56 31.91
N GLU A 265 3.93 -22.41 31.32
CA GLU A 265 3.00 -21.60 30.55
C GLU A 265 3.09 -22.05 29.08
N LEU A 266 1.99 -22.49 28.50
CA LEU A 266 1.96 -23.20 27.22
C LEU A 266 1.10 -22.46 26.19
N THR A 267 1.53 -22.53 24.94
CA THR A 267 0.72 -22.21 23.75
C THR A 267 0.78 -23.38 22.77
N ALA A 268 0.01 -23.32 21.68
CA ALA A 268 0.12 -24.30 20.60
C ALA A 268 1.56 -24.41 20.04
N PHE A 269 2.37 -23.34 20.13
CA PHE A 269 3.68 -23.25 19.46
C PHE A 269 4.88 -23.22 20.39
N THR A 270 4.72 -22.74 21.62
CA THR A 270 5.83 -22.45 22.54
C THR A 270 5.50 -22.80 23.98
N GLU A 271 6.54 -23.12 24.74
CA GLU A 271 6.47 -23.45 26.16
C GLU A 271 7.43 -22.54 26.95
N ARG A 272 6.94 -21.92 28.03
CA ARG A 272 7.73 -21.12 28.96
C ARG A 272 7.75 -21.78 30.33
N ASN A 273 8.94 -22.05 30.84
CA ASN A 273 9.10 -22.55 32.20
C ASN A 273 8.88 -21.40 33.20
N THR A 274 7.92 -21.54 34.12
CA THR A 274 7.51 -20.44 35.01
C THR A 274 8.52 -20.15 36.12
N GLN A 275 9.43 -21.08 36.40
CA GLN A 275 10.47 -20.92 37.43
C GLN A 275 11.73 -20.23 36.88
N THR A 276 12.14 -20.57 35.66
CA THR A 276 13.37 -20.06 35.02
C THR A 276 13.12 -18.94 34.02
N GLY A 277 11.88 -18.80 33.53
CA GLY A 277 11.52 -17.87 32.44
C GLY A 277 12.02 -18.29 31.05
N ALA A 278 12.68 -19.45 30.93
CA ALA A 278 13.19 -19.96 29.66
C ALA A 278 12.04 -20.34 28.73
N VAL A 279 12.11 -19.88 27.48
CA VAL A 279 11.11 -20.15 26.43
C VAL A 279 11.72 -21.09 25.39
N THR A 280 10.98 -22.12 25.03
CA THR A 280 11.35 -23.10 23.99
C THR A 280 10.17 -23.32 23.04
N ARG A 281 10.42 -23.87 21.84
CA ARG A 281 9.35 -24.28 20.93
C ARG A 281 8.74 -25.59 21.45
N SER A 282 7.41 -25.71 21.38
CA SER A 282 6.73 -26.95 21.79
C SER A 282 7.12 -28.10 20.87
N SER A 283 7.38 -29.27 21.45
CA SER A 283 7.65 -30.48 20.68
C SER A 283 6.39 -30.91 19.94
N GLY A 284 6.50 -31.14 18.62
CA GLY A 284 5.35 -31.51 17.79
C GLY A 284 4.36 -30.38 17.55
N ARG A 285 4.77 -29.11 17.73
CA ARG A 285 3.91 -27.95 17.41
C ARG A 285 3.40 -28.00 15.96
N PRO A 286 2.20 -27.45 15.68
CA PRO A 286 1.77 -27.22 14.31
C PRO A 286 2.66 -26.19 13.62
N ALA A 287 2.67 -26.23 12.29
CA ALA A 287 3.27 -25.19 11.47
C ALA A 287 2.33 -23.98 11.36
N LEU A 288 2.89 -22.77 11.48
CA LEU A 288 2.16 -21.51 11.40
C LEU A 288 2.22 -20.96 9.98
N LEU A 289 1.11 -21.09 9.27
CA LEU A 289 0.88 -20.52 7.94
C LEU A 289 0.20 -19.16 8.08
N ILE A 290 0.66 -18.13 7.36
CA ILE A 290 0.04 -16.80 7.40
C ILE A 290 -0.25 -16.24 6.01
N SER A 291 -1.42 -15.64 5.84
CA SER A 291 -1.76 -14.82 4.70
C SER A 291 -2.37 -13.49 5.17
N SER A 292 -1.81 -12.39 4.70
CA SER A 292 -2.33 -11.04 4.91
C SER A 292 -3.16 -10.62 3.69
N THR A 293 -4.34 -10.04 3.89
CA THR A 293 -5.27 -9.74 2.79
C THR A 293 -6.05 -8.45 3.00
N SER A 294 -6.47 -7.84 1.90
CA SER A 294 -7.42 -6.73 1.88
C SER A 294 -8.85 -7.19 1.59
N TRP A 295 -9.08 -8.51 1.51
CA TRP A 295 -10.34 -9.20 1.17
C TRP A 295 -11.04 -8.57 -0.04
N THR A 296 -10.27 -8.28 -1.08
CA THR A 296 -10.72 -7.71 -2.35
C THR A 296 -10.77 -8.78 -3.44
N GLU A 297 -11.49 -8.50 -4.53
CA GLU A 297 -11.75 -9.46 -5.62
C GLU A 297 -10.49 -9.95 -6.35
N ASP A 298 -9.38 -9.20 -6.28
CA ASP A 298 -8.08 -9.57 -6.83
C ASP A 298 -7.32 -10.63 -6.01
N GLU A 299 -7.78 -10.95 -4.79
CA GLU A 299 -7.23 -11.97 -3.91
C GLU A 299 -8.21 -13.16 -3.80
N ASP A 300 -8.12 -14.13 -4.72
CA ASP A 300 -8.98 -15.31 -4.72
C ASP A 300 -8.53 -16.33 -3.67
N PHE A 301 -9.13 -16.25 -2.48
CA PHE A 301 -8.86 -17.16 -1.37
C PHE A 301 -9.41 -18.57 -1.57
N SER A 302 -10.26 -18.82 -2.58
CA SER A 302 -10.69 -20.19 -2.89
C SER A 302 -9.49 -21.07 -3.24
N ILE A 303 -8.42 -20.49 -3.80
CA ILE A 303 -7.18 -21.17 -4.14
C ILE A 303 -6.49 -21.73 -2.89
N LEU A 304 -6.28 -20.89 -1.88
CA LEU A 304 -5.67 -21.32 -0.61
C LEU A 304 -6.57 -22.33 0.10
N LEU A 305 -7.88 -22.08 0.15
CA LEU A 305 -8.82 -22.96 0.82
C LEU A 305 -8.87 -24.37 0.19
N GLN A 306 -8.84 -24.47 -1.13
CA GLN A 306 -8.76 -25.76 -1.84
C GLN A 306 -7.40 -26.43 -1.63
N ALA A 307 -6.31 -25.66 -1.61
CA ALA A 307 -4.99 -26.21 -1.37
C ALA A 307 -4.86 -26.82 0.04
N LEU A 308 -5.51 -26.21 1.03
CA LEU A 308 -5.59 -26.74 2.39
C LEU A 308 -6.45 -28.02 2.46
N GLU A 309 -7.56 -28.10 1.73
CA GLU A 309 -8.34 -29.35 1.63
C GLU A 309 -7.53 -30.49 0.99
N GLU A 310 -6.72 -30.19 -0.01
CA GLU A 310 -5.85 -31.19 -0.62
C GLU A 310 -4.70 -31.59 0.32
N TYR A 311 -4.16 -30.63 1.10
CA TYR A 311 -3.19 -30.93 2.15
C TYR A 311 -3.76 -31.87 3.21
N GLU A 312 -5.01 -31.67 3.64
CA GLU A 312 -5.72 -32.57 4.56
C GLU A 312 -5.76 -34.01 4.01
N LYS A 313 -6.08 -34.17 2.72
CA LYS A 313 -6.09 -35.49 2.07
C LYS A 313 -4.73 -36.16 2.03
N PHE A 314 -3.64 -35.40 1.88
CA PHE A 314 -2.28 -35.97 1.97
C PHE A 314 -2.02 -36.55 3.37
N VAL A 315 -2.44 -35.84 4.42
CA VAL A 315 -2.35 -36.34 5.80
C VAL A 315 -3.19 -37.62 5.99
N GLU A 316 -4.44 -37.62 5.50
CA GLU A 316 -5.32 -38.80 5.56
C GLU A 316 -4.79 -40.00 4.77
N ALA A 317 -4.08 -39.74 3.66
CA ALA A 317 -3.42 -40.77 2.85
C ALA A 317 -2.13 -41.35 3.51
N GLY A 318 -1.72 -40.82 4.67
CA GLY A 318 -0.59 -41.32 5.44
C GLY A 318 0.74 -40.60 5.20
N ASP A 319 0.75 -39.45 4.50
CA ASP A 319 1.94 -38.62 4.43
C ASP A 319 2.27 -38.06 5.84
N LYS A 320 3.55 -38.10 6.22
CA LYS A 320 4.02 -37.56 7.50
C LYS A 320 4.15 -36.04 7.43
N LEU A 321 3.03 -35.35 7.62
CA LEU A 321 2.94 -33.90 7.55
C LEU A 321 2.47 -33.32 8.90
N PRO A 322 2.96 -32.13 9.31
CA PRO A 322 2.50 -31.49 10.54
C PRO A 322 1.07 -30.96 10.38
N SER A 323 0.36 -30.87 11.51
CA SER A 323 -0.85 -30.05 11.60
C SER A 323 -0.54 -28.59 11.29
N LEU A 324 -1.52 -27.87 10.75
CA LEU A 324 -1.38 -26.47 10.36
C LEU A 324 -2.26 -25.57 11.21
N VAL A 325 -1.74 -24.40 11.58
CA VAL A 325 -2.55 -23.25 11.99
C VAL A 325 -2.42 -22.20 10.90
N CYS A 326 -3.51 -21.94 10.20
CA CYS A 326 -3.58 -20.97 9.11
C CYS A 326 -4.22 -19.67 9.58
N VAL A 327 -3.45 -18.60 9.61
CA VAL A 327 -3.89 -17.26 9.96
C VAL A 327 -4.17 -16.46 8.70
N ILE A 328 -5.41 -15.98 8.53
CA ILE A 328 -5.79 -15.07 7.44
C ILE A 328 -6.20 -13.71 8.02
N THR A 329 -5.26 -12.76 8.06
CA THR A 329 -5.48 -11.46 8.70
C THR A 329 -5.82 -10.37 7.68
N GLY A 330 -6.69 -9.42 8.06
CA GLY A 330 -7.08 -8.32 7.20
C GLY A 330 -8.51 -7.82 7.37
N LYS A 331 -8.83 -6.74 6.63
CA LYS A 331 -10.16 -6.15 6.48
C LYS A 331 -10.52 -5.98 5.02
N GLY A 332 -11.75 -6.31 4.67
CA GLY A 332 -12.32 -5.90 3.39
C GLY A 332 -13.65 -6.56 3.09
N PRO A 333 -14.21 -6.26 1.91
CA PRO A 333 -15.59 -6.58 1.57
C PRO A 333 -15.88 -8.09 1.50
N GLN A 334 -14.93 -8.92 1.09
CA GLN A 334 -15.14 -10.36 0.93
C GLN A 334 -14.87 -11.19 2.19
N LYS A 335 -14.50 -10.56 3.32
CA LYS A 335 -14.15 -11.28 4.56
C LYS A 335 -15.25 -12.21 5.04
N GLU A 336 -16.49 -11.71 5.13
CA GLU A 336 -17.63 -12.51 5.61
C GLU A 336 -18.01 -13.63 4.64
N TYR A 337 -17.80 -13.43 3.34
CA TYR A 337 -18.02 -14.47 2.34
C TYR A 337 -17.06 -15.65 2.56
N TYR A 338 -15.76 -15.39 2.65
CA TYR A 338 -14.78 -16.45 2.89
C TYR A 338 -14.87 -17.04 4.29
N LYS A 339 -15.26 -16.25 5.29
CA LYS A 339 -15.50 -16.77 6.64
C LYS A 339 -16.57 -17.87 6.64
N LYS A 340 -17.68 -17.67 5.93
CA LYS A 340 -18.71 -18.72 5.76
C LYS A 340 -18.18 -19.96 5.06
N LEU A 341 -17.30 -19.79 4.07
CA LEU A 341 -16.66 -20.92 3.40
C LEU A 341 -15.73 -21.68 4.35
N ILE A 342 -14.93 -20.97 5.14
CA ILE A 342 -14.04 -21.55 6.16
C ILE A 342 -14.86 -22.32 7.19
N ASP A 343 -15.93 -21.73 7.71
CA ASP A 343 -16.81 -22.34 8.72
C ASP A 343 -17.52 -23.61 8.19
N SER A 344 -17.66 -23.76 6.86
CA SER A 344 -18.25 -24.94 6.23
C SER A 344 -17.27 -26.08 5.98
N LYS A 345 -15.97 -25.89 6.25
CA LYS A 345 -14.95 -26.92 6.02
C LYS A 345 -14.78 -27.79 7.27
N GLU A 346 -14.75 -29.09 7.07
CA GLU A 346 -14.48 -30.08 8.12
C GLU A 346 -13.02 -30.55 8.04
N LEU A 347 -12.10 -29.76 8.60
CA LEU A 347 -10.66 -30.07 8.63
C LEU A 347 -10.26 -30.55 10.02
N GLN A 348 -9.52 -31.68 10.10
CA GLN A 348 -9.08 -32.25 11.39
C GLN A 348 -7.66 -31.80 11.73
N HIS A 349 -6.77 -31.71 10.73
CA HIS A 349 -5.35 -31.41 10.93
C HIS A 349 -5.02 -29.94 10.68
N ILE A 350 -5.98 -29.15 10.21
CA ILE A 350 -5.81 -27.74 9.87
C ILE A 350 -6.79 -26.88 10.66
N LYS A 351 -6.28 -25.95 11.46
CA LYS A 351 -7.07 -24.94 12.18
C LYS A 351 -6.93 -23.58 11.48
N ILE A 352 -8.02 -23.00 11.01
CA ILE A 352 -8.01 -21.68 10.34
C ILE A 352 -8.57 -20.61 11.28
N CYS A 353 -7.94 -19.44 11.37
CA CYS A 353 -8.51 -18.28 12.06
C CYS A 353 -8.25 -16.97 11.31
N THR A 354 -9.14 -15.99 11.51
CA THR A 354 -9.11 -14.70 10.80
C THR A 354 -8.99 -13.50 11.75
N PRO A 355 -7.88 -13.37 12.50
CA PRO A 355 -7.74 -12.39 13.55
C PRO A 355 -7.71 -10.96 13.03
N TRP A 356 -8.18 -10.04 13.87
CA TRP A 356 -7.81 -8.63 13.75
C TRP A 356 -6.55 -8.41 14.57
N LEU A 357 -5.50 -7.89 13.95
CA LEU A 357 -4.22 -7.63 14.61
C LEU A 357 -4.06 -6.13 14.79
N GLU A 358 -3.56 -5.73 15.95
CA GLU A 358 -3.05 -4.38 16.15
C GLU A 358 -1.81 -4.15 15.30
N ALA A 359 -1.51 -2.88 14.99
CA ALA A 359 -0.40 -2.53 14.09
C ALA A 359 0.95 -3.05 14.59
N GLU A 360 1.14 -3.12 15.90
CA GLU A 360 2.36 -3.59 16.56
C GLU A 360 2.45 -5.12 16.59
N ASP A 361 1.32 -5.83 16.61
CA ASP A 361 1.29 -7.30 16.65
C ASP A 361 1.57 -7.91 15.27
N TYR A 362 1.23 -7.21 14.19
CA TYR A 362 1.36 -7.73 12.82
C TYR A 362 2.82 -8.10 12.45
N PRO A 363 3.83 -7.23 12.62
CA PRO A 363 5.23 -7.59 12.39
C PRO A 363 5.70 -8.75 13.27
N VAL A 364 5.24 -8.78 14.53
CA VAL A 364 5.59 -9.83 15.51
C VAL A 364 5.06 -11.18 15.02
N LEU A 365 3.82 -11.23 14.53
CA LEU A 365 3.23 -12.45 13.98
C LEU A 365 3.94 -12.92 12.70
N LEU A 366 4.22 -12.00 11.76
CA LEU A 366 4.99 -12.34 10.56
C LEU A 366 6.35 -12.94 10.90
N GLY A 367 7.08 -12.32 11.84
CA GLY A 367 8.38 -12.81 12.31
C GLY A 367 8.31 -14.08 13.17
N SER A 368 7.10 -14.54 13.51
CA SER A 368 6.86 -15.80 14.24
C SER A 368 6.37 -16.94 13.33
N ALA A 369 5.90 -16.63 12.11
CA ALA A 369 5.34 -17.61 11.20
C ALA A 369 6.40 -18.48 10.52
N ASP A 370 5.97 -19.64 10.01
CA ASP A 370 6.82 -20.60 9.32
C ASP A 370 6.82 -20.36 7.80
N LEU A 371 5.64 -20.10 7.22
CA LEU A 371 5.44 -19.84 5.80
C LEU A 371 4.38 -18.76 5.56
N GLY A 372 4.66 -17.83 4.64
CA GLY A 372 3.69 -16.87 4.12
C GLY A 372 2.99 -17.36 2.85
N VAL A 373 1.73 -17.02 2.65
CA VAL A 373 1.02 -17.22 1.37
C VAL A 373 0.49 -15.89 0.86
N CYS A 374 0.89 -15.52 -0.36
CA CYS A 374 0.43 -14.31 -1.02
C CYS A 374 -0.42 -14.65 -2.26
N LEU A 375 -1.69 -14.25 -2.23
CA LEU A 375 -2.65 -14.40 -3.33
C LEU A 375 -2.86 -13.10 -4.12
N HIS A 376 -2.16 -12.03 -3.77
CA HIS A 376 -2.33 -10.74 -4.42
C HIS A 376 -1.76 -10.77 -5.83
N LYS A 377 -2.57 -10.33 -6.80
CA LYS A 377 -2.16 -10.10 -8.18
C LYS A 377 -2.24 -8.61 -8.51
N SER A 378 -1.17 -8.12 -9.11
CA SER A 378 -1.13 -6.81 -9.72
C SER A 378 -2.23 -6.62 -10.77
N SER A 379 -3.02 -5.55 -10.67
CA SER A 379 -4.04 -5.22 -11.68
C SER A 379 -3.44 -4.90 -13.06
N SER A 380 -2.21 -4.38 -13.10
CA SER A 380 -1.46 -4.09 -14.33
C SER A 380 -0.49 -5.19 -14.73
N GLY A 381 -0.19 -6.13 -13.82
CA GLY A 381 0.93 -7.06 -13.92
C GLY A 381 2.30 -6.44 -13.58
N LEU A 382 2.35 -5.18 -13.15
CA LEU A 382 3.58 -4.37 -13.04
C LEU A 382 3.91 -3.89 -11.63
N ASP A 383 3.06 -4.10 -10.63
CA ASP A 383 3.33 -3.76 -9.22
C ASP A 383 3.57 -5.00 -8.34
N LEU A 384 4.39 -4.84 -7.30
CA LEU A 384 4.78 -5.93 -6.41
C LEU A 384 3.96 -5.92 -5.11
N PRO A 385 3.63 -7.09 -4.55
CA PRO A 385 2.90 -7.18 -3.29
C PRO A 385 3.76 -6.69 -2.11
N MET A 386 3.43 -5.53 -1.56
CA MET A 386 4.07 -5.01 -0.34
C MET A 386 4.02 -6.00 0.83
N LYS A 387 2.96 -6.81 0.91
CA LYS A 387 2.83 -7.88 1.92
C LYS A 387 3.99 -8.88 1.87
N VAL A 388 4.47 -9.23 0.68
CA VAL A 388 5.64 -10.12 0.55
C VAL A 388 6.92 -9.40 0.95
N VAL A 389 7.02 -8.10 0.69
CA VAL A 389 8.15 -7.27 1.16
C VAL A 389 8.22 -7.31 2.69
N ASP A 390 7.09 -7.15 3.39
CA ASP A 390 7.01 -7.25 4.85
C ASP A 390 7.42 -8.65 5.36
N MET A 391 6.89 -9.71 4.73
CA MET A 391 7.25 -11.11 5.06
C MET A 391 8.75 -11.36 4.90
N PHE A 392 9.35 -10.89 3.79
CA PHE A 392 10.78 -11.00 3.54
C PHE A 392 11.63 -10.19 4.53
N GLY A 393 11.15 -9.03 4.98
CA GLY A 393 11.78 -8.28 6.08
C GLY A 393 11.86 -9.10 7.37
N CYS A 394 10.86 -9.94 7.62
CA CYS A 394 10.81 -10.90 8.72
C CYS A 394 11.55 -12.22 8.47
N CYS A 395 12.30 -12.35 7.36
CA CYS A 395 12.90 -13.61 6.89
C CYS A 395 11.87 -14.76 6.81
N LEU A 396 10.63 -14.45 6.47
CA LEU A 396 9.56 -15.42 6.27
C LEU A 396 9.51 -15.83 4.79
N PRO A 397 9.84 -17.09 4.44
CA PRO A 397 9.66 -17.59 3.08
C PRO A 397 8.19 -17.51 2.67
N VAL A 398 7.93 -17.41 1.37
CA VAL A 398 6.56 -17.29 0.84
C VAL A 398 6.26 -18.27 -0.28
N CYS A 399 5.01 -18.70 -0.37
CA CYS A 399 4.40 -19.13 -1.63
C CYS A 399 3.60 -17.95 -2.19
N ALA A 400 3.86 -17.53 -3.43
CA ALA A 400 3.19 -16.39 -4.05
C ALA A 400 2.56 -16.74 -5.40
N ILE A 401 1.34 -16.25 -5.64
CA ILE A 401 0.61 -16.54 -6.87
C ILE A 401 1.24 -15.81 -8.07
N HIS A 402 1.46 -16.53 -9.17
CA HIS A 402 2.15 -16.02 -10.34
C HIS A 402 1.44 -14.84 -11.01
N PHE A 403 2.22 -13.81 -11.33
CA PHE A 403 1.89 -12.76 -12.30
C PHE A 403 3.19 -12.15 -12.87
N GLN A 404 3.06 -11.31 -13.90
CA GLN A 404 4.14 -10.91 -14.81
C GLN A 404 5.44 -10.44 -14.11
N CYS A 405 5.39 -9.43 -13.23
CA CYS A 405 6.60 -8.88 -12.60
C CYS A 405 6.97 -9.51 -11.24
N LEU A 406 6.23 -10.51 -10.75
CA LEU A 406 6.46 -11.11 -9.42
C LEU A 406 7.90 -11.60 -9.22
N HIS A 407 8.52 -12.11 -10.29
CA HIS A 407 9.88 -12.64 -10.29
C HIS A 407 10.95 -11.60 -9.91
N GLU A 408 10.64 -10.30 -9.91
CA GLU A 408 11.53 -9.26 -9.39
C GLU A 408 11.67 -9.35 -7.85
N LEU A 409 10.63 -9.82 -7.16
CA LEU A 409 10.60 -9.97 -5.71
C LEU A 409 10.82 -11.43 -5.27
N VAL A 410 9.96 -12.34 -5.73
CA VAL A 410 10.02 -13.75 -5.35
C VAL A 410 10.87 -14.50 -6.37
N LYS A 411 12.01 -15.03 -5.90
CA LYS A 411 12.92 -15.87 -6.66
C LYS A 411 12.56 -17.32 -6.36
N HIS A 412 11.85 -17.94 -7.32
CA HIS A 412 11.41 -19.32 -7.23
C HIS A 412 12.59 -20.24 -6.90
N GLU A 413 12.42 -21.15 -5.93
CA GLU A 413 13.45 -22.09 -5.47
C GLU A 413 14.63 -21.44 -4.72
N GLU A 414 14.57 -20.13 -4.41
CA GLU A 414 15.62 -19.41 -3.68
C GLU A 414 15.10 -18.80 -2.38
N ASN A 415 14.07 -17.95 -2.44
CA ASN A 415 13.50 -17.28 -1.27
C ASN A 415 12.02 -17.63 -1.01
N GLY A 416 11.46 -18.46 -1.89
CA GLY A 416 10.07 -18.88 -1.86
C GLY A 416 9.69 -19.70 -3.09
N LEU A 417 8.41 -20.02 -3.19
CA LEU A 417 7.82 -20.71 -4.34
C LEU A 417 6.78 -19.83 -5.02
N ILE A 418 6.57 -20.09 -6.30
CA ILE A 418 5.60 -19.38 -7.13
C ILE A 418 4.62 -20.44 -7.60
N PHE A 419 3.32 -20.18 -7.46
CA PHE A 419 2.27 -21.12 -7.87
C PHE A 419 1.26 -20.45 -8.79
N LYS A 420 0.54 -21.22 -9.61
CA LYS A 420 -0.49 -20.72 -10.52
C LYS A 420 -1.91 -21.03 -10.05
N ASP A 421 -2.09 -22.12 -9.32
CA ASP A 421 -3.39 -22.63 -8.89
C ASP A 421 -3.31 -23.37 -7.55
N SER A 422 -4.45 -23.90 -7.10
CA SER A 422 -4.59 -24.59 -5.81
C SER A 422 -3.84 -25.92 -5.76
N LYS A 423 -3.69 -26.60 -6.90
CA LYS A 423 -2.97 -27.87 -7.00
C LYS A 423 -1.47 -27.66 -6.83
N GLU A 424 -0.92 -26.68 -7.55
CA GLU A 424 0.49 -26.36 -7.41
C GLU A 424 0.79 -25.86 -5.99
N LEU A 425 -0.11 -25.05 -5.39
CA LEU A 425 0.05 -24.64 -4.00
C LEU A 425 0.01 -25.82 -3.02
N SER A 426 -0.89 -26.79 -3.17
CA SER A 426 -0.96 -27.94 -2.25
C SER A 426 0.28 -28.83 -2.33
N GLU A 427 0.79 -29.09 -3.54
CA GLU A 427 2.05 -29.81 -3.76
C GLU A 427 3.23 -29.07 -3.12
N GLN A 428 3.27 -27.75 -3.24
CA GLN A 428 4.30 -26.91 -2.61
C GLN A 428 4.20 -26.92 -1.08
N LEU A 429 2.99 -26.87 -0.51
CA LEU A 429 2.79 -27.00 0.95
C LEU A 429 3.29 -28.37 1.44
N LYS A 430 2.93 -29.45 0.75
CA LYS A 430 3.42 -30.80 1.06
C LYS A 430 4.95 -30.87 1.02
N LEU A 431 5.56 -30.32 -0.03
CA LEU A 431 7.01 -30.30 -0.18
C LEU A 431 7.69 -29.53 0.96
N LEU A 432 7.22 -28.32 1.26
CA LEU A 432 7.84 -27.44 2.25
C LEU A 432 7.70 -27.97 3.68
N PHE A 433 6.61 -28.66 4.00
CA PHE A 433 6.34 -29.18 5.35
C PHE A 433 6.74 -30.65 5.57
N SER A 434 7.22 -31.36 4.54
CA SER A 434 7.65 -32.76 4.65
C SER A 434 8.76 -33.01 5.68
N ASP A 435 9.70 -32.07 5.82
CA ASP A 435 10.82 -32.15 6.78
C ASP A 435 10.58 -31.31 8.05
N PHE A 436 9.41 -30.71 8.22
CA PHE A 436 9.15 -29.81 9.34
C PHE A 436 9.17 -30.56 10.68
N PRO A 437 9.76 -30.00 11.76
CA PRO A 437 10.29 -28.64 11.92
C PRO A 437 11.80 -28.49 11.68
N SER A 438 12.42 -29.36 10.87
CA SER A 438 13.86 -29.31 10.60
C SER A 438 14.27 -28.04 9.85
N ASP A 439 15.32 -27.38 10.33
CA ASP A 439 15.96 -26.25 9.64
C ASP A 439 16.78 -26.69 8.40
N GLN A 440 16.96 -27.99 8.19
CA GLN A 440 17.68 -28.53 7.02
C GLN A 440 16.78 -28.74 5.79
N GLY A 441 15.45 -28.70 5.98
CA GLY A 441 14.50 -28.80 4.89
C GLY A 441 14.46 -27.54 4.01
N LYS A 442 13.70 -27.61 2.93
CA LYS A 442 13.57 -26.54 1.93
C LYS A 442 13.12 -25.19 2.54
N LEU A 443 12.21 -25.23 3.51
CA LEU A 443 11.75 -24.04 4.23
C LEU A 443 12.89 -23.36 5.02
N GLY A 444 13.76 -24.15 5.66
CA GLY A 444 14.92 -23.65 6.39
C GLY A 444 15.98 -23.04 5.46
N ILE A 445 16.19 -23.65 4.29
CA ILE A 445 17.06 -23.12 3.23
C ILE A 445 16.59 -21.75 2.74
N PHE A 446 15.30 -21.60 2.42
CA PHE A 446 14.76 -20.31 1.99
C PHE A 446 14.89 -19.22 3.05
N ARG A 447 14.64 -19.58 4.31
CA ARG A 447 14.83 -18.66 5.44
C ARG A 447 16.28 -18.24 5.59
N LYS A 448 17.22 -19.18 5.42
CA LYS A 448 18.66 -18.89 5.41
C LYS A 448 19.04 -17.94 4.27
N ASN A 449 18.58 -18.21 3.06
CA ASN A 449 18.82 -17.34 1.91
C ASN A 449 18.30 -15.91 2.13
N LEU A 450 17.11 -15.77 2.72
CA LEU A 450 16.56 -14.45 3.09
C LEU A 450 17.46 -13.71 4.08
N ARG A 451 17.98 -14.38 5.11
CA ARG A 451 18.93 -13.79 6.08
C ARG A 451 20.24 -13.37 5.41
N GLU A 452 20.78 -14.21 4.54
CA GLU A 452 22.07 -14.00 3.88
C GLU A 452 22.00 -12.98 2.73
N SER A 453 20.81 -12.76 2.15
CA SER A 453 20.62 -11.83 1.03
C SER A 453 20.94 -10.36 1.35
N GLY A 454 21.12 -10.00 2.63
CA GLY A 454 21.54 -8.65 3.02
C GLY A 454 20.60 -7.56 2.51
N GLN A 455 19.29 -7.78 2.61
CA GLN A 455 18.26 -6.93 2.00
C GLN A 455 18.49 -5.44 2.28
N CYS A 456 18.77 -4.68 1.22
CA CYS A 456 18.84 -3.22 1.27
C CYS A 456 17.52 -2.67 1.83
N ARG A 457 17.63 -1.77 2.82
CA ARG A 457 16.47 -1.18 3.50
C ARG A 457 15.93 0.02 2.73
N TRP A 458 14.74 0.48 3.13
CA TRP A 458 14.08 1.63 2.50
C TRP A 458 15.01 2.84 2.40
N ASP A 459 15.63 3.24 3.51
CA ASP A 459 16.43 4.46 3.56
C ASP A 459 17.63 4.41 2.61
N GLU A 460 18.39 3.31 2.61
CA GLU A 460 19.52 3.11 1.71
C GLU A 460 19.10 3.13 0.23
N ASN A 461 18.00 2.43 -0.10
CA ASN A 461 17.46 2.38 -1.46
C ASN A 461 16.91 3.74 -1.89
N TRP A 462 16.33 4.50 -0.97
CA TRP A 462 15.81 5.84 -1.22
C TRP A 462 16.95 6.83 -1.48
N ASP A 463 18.01 6.81 -0.66
CA ASP A 463 19.18 7.66 -0.81
C ASP A 463 19.88 7.46 -2.15
N GLN A 464 19.92 6.23 -2.65
CA GLN A 464 20.53 5.90 -3.93
C GLN A 464 19.71 6.35 -5.14
N ASN A 465 18.38 6.34 -5.05
CA ASN A 465 17.50 6.49 -6.22
C ASN A 465 16.70 7.80 -6.26
N VAL A 466 16.35 8.36 -5.11
CA VAL A 466 15.48 9.56 -5.02
C VAL A 466 16.28 10.81 -4.71
N LEU A 467 17.22 10.72 -3.77
CA LEU A 467 18.01 11.88 -3.35
C LEU A 467 18.75 12.59 -4.51
N PRO A 468 19.35 11.88 -5.50
CA PRO A 468 19.99 12.53 -6.64
C PRO A 468 19.03 13.39 -7.46
N LEU A 469 17.77 12.95 -7.61
CA LEU A 469 16.74 13.68 -8.38
C LEU A 469 16.39 15.04 -7.76
N ILE A 470 16.62 15.21 -6.45
CA ILE A 470 16.24 16.41 -5.69
C ILE A 470 17.48 17.28 -5.40
N LYS A 471 18.69 16.70 -5.40
CA LYS A 471 19.95 17.42 -5.14
C LYS A 471 20.64 18.01 -6.37
N GLU A 472 20.50 17.42 -7.56
CA GLU A 472 21.21 17.86 -8.78
C GLU A 472 20.97 19.32 -9.20
N HIS A 473 20.04 20.04 -8.57
CA HIS A 473 19.67 21.41 -8.90
C HIS A 473 19.99 22.44 -7.78
N CYS A 474 20.70 22.04 -6.72
CA CYS A 474 21.11 22.93 -5.63
C CYS A 474 22.57 23.41 -5.74
N ASP A 475 23.35 22.83 -6.65
CA ASP A 475 24.71 23.26 -7.03
C ASP A 475 24.67 23.97 -8.40
#